data_AF-A0A160V8R0-F1
#
_entry.id   AF-A0A160V8R0-F1
#
_cell.length_a   1.000
_cell.length_b   1.000
_cell.length_c   1.000
_cell.angle_alpha   90.00
_cell.angle_beta   90.00
_cell.angle_gamma   90.00
#
_symmetry.space_group_name_H-M   'P 1'
#
loop_
_entity.id
_entity.type
_entity.pdbx_description
1 polymer ?
#
loop_
_entity_poly.entity_id
_entity_poly.type
_entity_poly.pdbx_seq_one_letter_code
_entity_poly.pdbx_strand_id
1 'polypeptide(L)'
;MLMLITGADGVLSGTGQATPDAQGRFVFEDVPVRDGDAYTISVDHLGVFYGTTLDRSGLSEGIELTVFETTRDASTIEFERQVMVIAAVDKGEQRVSVIEFVRINNPTDRTLMPDLTNIDQISFLRFALPPDPAELTVQSDLPGGDVVSIGTGFALTSPVVPGGHSIDFSYTFPFNEETLSYRQSLPQGAEIYQVLVPDTLVDINVPSLERVDLVNIQGASYRAFEARDIPPGPGLQLEITGLPLPGVWTRFSNSVAGGKFWQVAIPSALGATLAAMLLWGMIRGYSPASALATGSPAPITVDPTERAAVVLAVADLDRRYQEGSVPEIEYRVQRQELMARVLNPAEEAHLVGEDPE
;
A
#
# COMPACT_ATOMS: atom_id res chain seq x y z
N MET A 1 -8.42 20.33 -39.30
CA MET A 1 -8.85 18.96 -38.95
C MET A 1 -7.78 17.99 -39.41
N LEU A 2 -7.57 16.94 -38.64
CA LEU A 2 -6.61 15.87 -38.90
C LEU A 2 -7.37 14.56 -39.03
N MET A 3 -6.96 13.71 -39.96
CA MET A 3 -7.37 12.33 -40.04
C MET A 3 -6.14 11.46 -39.89
N LEU A 4 -6.21 10.44 -39.05
CA LEU A 4 -5.22 9.39 -38.88
C LEU A 4 -5.83 8.08 -39.36
N ILE A 5 -5.11 7.35 -40.20
CA ILE A 5 -5.51 6.04 -40.69
C ILE A 5 -4.60 5.01 -40.03
N THR A 6 -5.19 4.13 -39.24
CA THR A 6 -4.49 3.06 -38.54
C THR A 6 -4.83 1.74 -39.21
N GLY A 7 -3.81 1.01 -39.66
CA GLY A 7 -3.99 -0.30 -40.28
C GLY A 7 -4.53 -1.34 -39.29
N ALA A 8 -4.99 -2.47 -39.83
CA ALA A 8 -5.48 -3.60 -39.02
C ALA A 8 -4.41 -4.18 -38.05
N ASP A 9 -3.13 -3.93 -38.33
CA ASP A 9 -1.98 -4.25 -37.49
C ASP A 9 -1.74 -3.24 -36.34
N GLY A 10 -2.57 -2.19 -36.25
CA GLY A 10 -2.46 -1.12 -35.25
C GLY A 10 -1.42 -0.05 -35.62
N VAL A 11 -0.80 -0.12 -36.80
CA VAL A 11 0.24 0.82 -37.22
C VAL A 11 -0.37 1.96 -38.03
N LEU A 12 0.09 3.20 -37.78
CA LEU A 12 -0.30 4.35 -38.59
C LEU A 12 0.09 4.12 -40.06
N SER A 13 -0.91 4.01 -40.93
CA SER A 13 -0.77 3.69 -42.35
C SER A 13 -1.00 4.90 -43.27
N GLY A 14 -1.54 6.00 -42.73
CA GLY A 14 -1.75 7.23 -43.47
C GLY A 14 -2.25 8.39 -42.60
N THR A 15 -2.19 9.60 -43.14
CA THR A 15 -2.75 10.80 -42.53
C THR A 15 -3.43 11.67 -43.58
N GLY A 16 -4.38 12.49 -43.16
CA GLY A 16 -5.05 13.48 -44.00
C GLY A 16 -5.27 14.77 -43.23
N GLN A 17 -5.36 15.89 -43.94
CA GLN A 17 -5.68 17.19 -43.34
C GLN A 17 -6.77 17.87 -44.15
N ALA A 18 -7.68 18.53 -43.45
CA ALA A 18 -8.77 19.29 -44.05
C ALA A 18 -9.01 20.57 -43.25
N THR A 19 -9.43 21.62 -43.95
CA THR A 19 -9.88 22.88 -43.32
C THR A 19 -11.37 23.05 -43.59
N PRO A 20 -12.21 23.19 -42.56
CA PRO A 20 -13.62 23.47 -42.75
C PRO A 20 -13.85 24.81 -43.46
N ASP A 21 -14.88 24.88 -44.30
CA ASP A 21 -15.35 26.14 -44.88
C ASP A 21 -16.11 27.00 -43.84
N ALA A 22 -16.59 28.19 -44.27
CA ALA A 22 -17.33 29.10 -43.40
C ALA A 22 -18.68 28.53 -42.91
N GLN A 23 -19.15 27.41 -43.47
CA GLN A 23 -20.35 26.69 -43.05
C GLN A 23 -20.01 25.42 -42.25
N GLY A 24 -18.72 25.19 -41.92
CA GLY A 24 -18.27 24.02 -41.16
C GLY A 24 -18.13 22.75 -41.99
N ARG A 25 -18.28 22.80 -43.32
CA ARG A 25 -18.14 21.62 -44.18
C ARG A 25 -16.68 21.37 -44.47
N PHE A 26 -16.27 20.10 -44.45
CA PHE A 26 -14.90 19.68 -44.74
C PHE A 26 -14.91 18.43 -45.61
N VAL A 27 -13.83 18.24 -46.36
CA VAL A 27 -13.59 17.04 -47.18
C VAL A 27 -12.13 16.64 -47.02
N PHE A 28 -11.88 15.36 -46.79
CA PHE A 28 -10.55 14.78 -46.93
C PHE A 28 -10.45 14.17 -48.33
N GLU A 29 -9.55 14.70 -49.16
CA GLU A 29 -9.29 14.19 -50.50
C GLU A 29 -8.30 13.01 -50.45
N ASP A 30 -8.36 12.14 -51.45
CA ASP A 30 -7.41 11.03 -51.67
C ASP A 30 -7.21 10.08 -50.47
N VAL A 31 -8.27 9.84 -49.68
CA VAL A 31 -8.22 8.93 -48.53
C VAL A 31 -8.08 7.48 -48.99
N PRO A 32 -6.99 6.76 -48.66
CA PRO A 32 -6.87 5.35 -48.98
C PRO A 32 -7.83 4.53 -48.10
N VAL A 33 -8.85 3.97 -48.72
CA VAL A 33 -9.85 3.12 -48.05
C VAL A 33 -9.47 1.65 -48.16
N ARG A 34 -9.22 0.97 -47.04
CA ARG A 34 -8.89 -0.47 -46.99
C ARG A 34 -9.75 -1.19 -45.96
N ASP A 35 -9.94 -2.50 -46.16
CA ASP A 35 -10.62 -3.34 -45.18
C ASP A 35 -9.75 -3.54 -43.94
N GLY A 36 -10.34 -3.33 -42.76
CA GLY A 36 -9.67 -3.46 -41.47
C GLY A 36 -8.95 -2.20 -40.97
N ASP A 37 -8.87 -1.13 -41.78
CA ASP A 37 -8.31 0.15 -41.35
C ASP A 37 -9.33 0.92 -40.47
N ALA A 38 -8.82 1.64 -39.47
CA ALA A 38 -9.55 2.58 -38.62
C ALA A 38 -9.18 4.03 -38.97
N TYR A 39 -10.19 4.89 -39.05
CA TYR A 39 -10.09 6.28 -39.47
C TYR A 39 -10.46 7.19 -38.30
N THR A 40 -9.46 7.75 -37.65
CA THR A 40 -9.67 8.68 -36.54
C THR A 40 -9.62 10.11 -37.08
N ILE A 41 -10.74 10.82 -36.99
CA ILE A 41 -10.85 12.22 -37.40
C ILE A 41 -10.90 13.08 -36.15
N SER A 42 -10.10 14.13 -36.11
CA SER A 42 -10.04 15.06 -35.00
C SER A 42 -9.88 16.51 -35.41
N VAL A 43 -10.29 17.40 -34.50
CA VAL A 43 -10.11 18.84 -34.60
C VAL A 43 -9.72 19.39 -33.24
N ASP A 44 -8.70 20.23 -33.22
CA ASP A 44 -8.43 21.10 -32.08
C ASP A 44 -9.36 22.31 -32.19
N HIS A 45 -10.18 22.53 -31.16
CA HIS A 45 -10.99 23.71 -31.04
C HIS A 45 -10.83 24.29 -29.63
N LEU A 46 -10.30 25.51 -29.56
CA LEU A 46 -9.98 26.20 -28.31
C LEU A 46 -9.04 25.40 -27.38
N GLY A 47 -8.14 24.59 -27.95
CA GLY A 47 -7.20 23.75 -27.20
C GLY A 47 -7.81 22.44 -26.68
N VAL A 48 -9.04 22.10 -27.08
CA VAL A 48 -9.69 20.82 -26.79
C VAL A 48 -9.70 19.98 -28.07
N PHE A 49 -9.26 18.73 -27.97
CA PHE A 49 -9.30 17.79 -29.08
C PHE A 49 -10.64 17.06 -29.11
N TYR A 50 -11.45 17.37 -30.12
CA TYR A 50 -12.68 16.63 -30.43
C TYR A 50 -12.39 15.64 -31.55
N GLY A 51 -12.89 14.41 -31.45
CA GLY A 51 -12.68 13.43 -32.50
C GLY A 51 -13.61 12.24 -32.43
N THR A 52 -13.60 11.48 -33.53
CA THR A 52 -14.35 10.23 -33.68
C THR A 52 -13.50 9.24 -34.46
N THR A 53 -13.70 7.96 -34.21
CA THR A 53 -13.03 6.87 -34.94
C THR A 53 -14.08 6.06 -35.68
N LEU A 54 -13.86 5.89 -36.99
CA LEU A 54 -14.75 5.20 -37.90
C LEU A 54 -14.03 4.00 -38.51
N ASP A 55 -14.78 2.97 -38.87
CA ASP A 55 -14.30 1.93 -39.77
C ASP A 55 -14.68 2.27 -41.22
N ARG A 56 -14.34 1.38 -42.15
CA ARG A 56 -14.69 1.53 -43.57
C ARG A 56 -16.20 1.75 -43.80
N SER A 57 -17.06 1.11 -43.01
CA SER A 57 -18.51 1.23 -43.19
C SER A 57 -19.01 2.62 -42.81
N GLY A 58 -18.45 3.20 -41.74
CA GLY A 58 -18.76 4.55 -41.27
C GLY A 58 -18.31 5.67 -42.21
N LEU A 59 -17.39 5.40 -43.14
CA LEU A 59 -16.96 6.39 -44.15
C LEU A 59 -17.99 6.64 -45.28
N SER A 60 -18.98 5.74 -45.43
CA SER A 60 -20.00 5.88 -46.48
C SER A 60 -21.11 6.88 -46.15
N GLU A 61 -21.20 7.28 -44.88
CA GLU A 61 -22.13 8.29 -44.38
C GLU A 61 -21.44 9.65 -44.23
N GLY A 62 -22.23 10.73 -44.22
CA GLY A 62 -21.71 12.07 -43.91
C GLY A 62 -21.20 12.11 -42.47
N ILE A 63 -19.99 12.62 -42.27
CA ILE A 63 -19.35 12.66 -40.95
C ILE A 63 -19.70 14.00 -40.29
N GLU A 64 -20.37 13.94 -39.14
CA GLU A 64 -20.65 15.10 -38.32
C GLU A 64 -19.78 15.05 -37.06
N LEU A 65 -19.02 16.13 -36.82
CA LEU A 65 -18.21 16.30 -35.61
C LEU A 65 -18.68 17.56 -34.91
N THR A 66 -19.29 17.40 -33.74
CA THR A 66 -19.70 18.53 -32.90
C THR A 66 -18.51 19.03 -32.10
N VAL A 67 -18.31 20.35 -32.10
CA VAL A 67 -17.33 21.04 -31.25
C VAL A 67 -18.07 22.00 -30.35
N PHE A 68 -17.51 22.24 -29.15
CA PHE A 68 -18.15 23.07 -28.14
C PHE A 68 -17.26 24.24 -27.74
N GLU A 69 -17.91 25.38 -27.48
CA GLU A 69 -17.28 26.50 -26.79
C GLU A 69 -16.83 26.07 -25.38
N THR A 70 -15.89 26.81 -24.80
CA THR A 70 -15.35 26.46 -23.48
C THR A 70 -15.96 27.30 -22.34
N THR A 71 -15.90 26.76 -21.12
CA THR A 71 -16.18 27.44 -19.86
C THR A 71 -15.11 27.07 -18.83
N ARG A 72 -14.89 27.93 -17.82
CA ARG A 72 -14.01 27.64 -16.68
C ARG A 72 -14.79 27.35 -15.40
N ASP A 73 -16.11 27.35 -15.48
CA ASP A 73 -16.98 27.16 -14.33
C ASP A 73 -17.17 25.67 -14.04
N ALA A 74 -16.32 25.13 -13.17
CA ALA A 74 -16.40 23.74 -12.74
C ALA A 74 -17.66 23.42 -11.90
N SER A 75 -18.40 24.42 -11.42
CA SER A 75 -19.66 24.19 -10.68
C SER A 75 -20.79 23.70 -11.57
N THR A 76 -20.62 23.77 -12.90
CA THR A 76 -21.56 23.23 -13.88
C THR A 76 -21.48 21.70 -14.01
N ILE A 77 -20.43 21.06 -13.50
CA ILE A 77 -20.25 19.61 -13.58
C ILE A 77 -20.98 18.94 -12.42
N GLU A 78 -21.88 18.03 -12.76
CA GLU A 78 -22.67 17.27 -11.81
C GLU A 78 -21.97 15.96 -11.47
N PHE A 79 -21.83 15.66 -10.17
CA PHE A 79 -21.32 14.38 -9.69
C PHE A 79 -22.51 13.47 -9.39
N GLU A 80 -22.89 12.64 -10.35
CA GLU A 80 -24.06 11.75 -10.24
C GLU A 80 -23.82 10.65 -9.22
N ARG A 81 -22.62 10.05 -9.20
CA ARG A 81 -22.32 8.93 -8.31
C ARG A 81 -20.84 8.81 -8.02
N GLN A 82 -20.50 8.58 -6.76
CA GLN A 82 -19.15 8.19 -6.33
C GLN A 82 -19.24 6.94 -5.47
N VAL A 83 -18.61 5.85 -5.91
CA VAL A 83 -18.65 4.54 -5.24
C VAL A 83 -17.25 4.14 -4.80
N MET A 84 -17.04 4.04 -3.49
CA MET A 84 -15.82 3.55 -2.87
C MET A 84 -15.93 2.06 -2.55
N VAL A 85 -15.14 1.23 -3.22
CA VAL A 85 -15.10 -0.22 -2.99
C VAL A 85 -13.89 -0.57 -2.14
N ILE A 86 -14.12 -1.15 -0.96
CA ILE A 86 -13.06 -1.77 -0.16
C ILE A 86 -12.67 -3.08 -0.83
N ALA A 87 -11.61 -3.07 -1.63
CA ALA A 87 -11.19 -4.22 -2.42
C ALA A 87 -10.49 -5.28 -1.57
N ALA A 88 -9.63 -4.86 -0.65
CA ALA A 88 -8.91 -5.74 0.26
C ALA A 88 -8.47 -5.00 1.52
N VAL A 89 -8.20 -5.75 2.59
CA VAL A 89 -7.59 -5.22 3.82
C VAL A 89 -6.47 -6.15 4.26
N ASP A 90 -5.24 -5.65 4.21
CA ASP A 90 -4.05 -6.37 4.65
C ASP A 90 -3.78 -6.08 6.13
N LYS A 91 -3.96 -7.11 6.96
CA LYS A 91 -3.71 -7.05 8.41
C LYS A 91 -2.23 -6.93 8.77
N GLY A 92 -1.34 -7.51 7.97
CA GLY A 92 0.10 -7.55 8.23
C GLY A 92 0.77 -6.21 7.92
N GLU A 93 0.40 -5.61 6.79
CA GLU A 93 0.87 -4.29 6.34
C GLU A 93 0.02 -3.14 6.89
N GLN A 94 -1.14 -3.46 7.47
CA GLN A 94 -2.12 -2.49 7.96
C GLN A 94 -2.55 -1.49 6.89
N ARG A 95 -2.86 -1.99 5.69
CA ARG A 95 -3.32 -1.19 4.56
C ARG A 95 -4.70 -1.65 4.08
N VAL A 96 -5.50 -0.68 3.65
CA VAL A 96 -6.75 -0.92 2.93
C VAL A 96 -6.51 -0.59 1.46
N SER A 97 -6.88 -1.51 0.56
CA SER A 97 -6.89 -1.30 -0.88
C SER A 97 -8.29 -0.89 -1.32
N VAL A 98 -8.38 0.19 -2.11
CA VAL A 98 -9.63 0.77 -2.57
C VAL A 98 -9.63 0.93 -4.07
N ILE A 99 -10.81 0.74 -4.66
CA ILE A 99 -11.12 1.23 -6.01
C ILE A 99 -12.35 2.14 -5.89
N GLU A 100 -12.25 3.35 -6.42
CA GLU A 100 -13.35 4.30 -6.53
C GLU A 100 -13.81 4.42 -7.98
N PHE A 101 -15.12 4.46 -8.18
CA PHE A 101 -15.77 4.73 -9.46
C PHE A 101 -16.57 6.02 -9.34
N VAL A 102 -16.32 6.98 -10.22
CA VAL A 102 -17.00 8.27 -10.24
C VAL A 102 -17.69 8.47 -11.58
N ARG A 103 -18.99 8.72 -11.54
CA ARG A 103 -19.80 9.14 -12.66
C ARG A 103 -20.08 10.63 -12.55
N ILE A 104 -19.68 11.38 -13.56
CA ILE A 104 -19.98 12.80 -13.69
C ILE A 104 -20.79 13.05 -14.95
N ASN A 105 -21.50 14.18 -14.98
CA ASN A 105 -22.21 14.68 -16.14
C ASN A 105 -21.90 16.17 -16.34
N ASN A 106 -21.62 16.55 -17.58
CA ASN A 106 -21.65 17.93 -18.00
C ASN A 106 -22.98 18.18 -18.74
N PRO A 107 -24.01 18.73 -18.07
CA PRO A 107 -25.32 18.96 -18.67
C PRO A 107 -25.35 20.18 -19.62
N THR A 108 -24.24 20.91 -19.75
CA THR A 108 -24.20 22.16 -20.51
C THR A 108 -23.89 21.94 -21.99
N ASP A 109 -23.96 23.01 -22.79
CA ASP A 109 -23.53 23.04 -24.19
C ASP A 109 -22.06 23.48 -24.35
N ARG A 110 -21.28 23.47 -23.26
CA ARG A 110 -19.89 23.95 -23.22
C ARG A 110 -18.96 22.93 -22.59
N THR A 111 -17.74 22.87 -23.09
CA THR A 111 -16.68 22.06 -22.48
C THR A 111 -16.08 22.80 -21.30
N LEU A 112 -16.01 22.16 -20.13
CA LEU A 112 -15.18 22.67 -19.04
C LEU A 112 -13.72 22.57 -19.47
N MET A 113 -13.02 23.70 -19.49
CA MET A 113 -11.60 23.79 -19.78
C MET A 113 -10.89 24.37 -18.55
N PRO A 114 -10.23 23.54 -17.73
CA PRO A 114 -9.55 24.02 -16.53
C PRO A 114 -8.45 25.04 -16.84
N ASP A 115 -8.35 26.06 -15.98
CA ASP A 115 -7.27 27.04 -15.97
C ASP A 115 -6.39 26.83 -14.74
N LEU A 116 -5.17 26.35 -14.98
CA LEU A 116 -4.19 26.06 -13.93
C LEU A 116 -3.36 27.28 -13.53
N THR A 117 -3.49 28.39 -14.26
CA THR A 117 -2.72 29.62 -14.02
C THR A 117 -3.43 30.56 -13.06
N ASN A 118 -4.76 30.48 -12.99
CA ASN A 118 -5.60 31.33 -12.16
C ASN A 118 -6.03 30.60 -10.89
N ILE A 119 -5.30 30.83 -9.80
CA ILE A 119 -5.51 30.17 -8.50
C ILE A 119 -6.76 30.72 -7.78
N ASP A 120 -7.20 31.94 -8.14
CA ASP A 120 -8.36 32.59 -7.51
C ASP A 120 -9.69 31.93 -7.91
N GLN A 121 -9.71 31.17 -9.02
CA GLN A 121 -10.87 30.41 -9.49
C GLN A 121 -10.49 28.95 -9.76
N ILE A 122 -10.81 28.07 -8.81
CA ILE A 122 -10.64 26.63 -8.99
C ILE A 122 -11.59 26.17 -10.11
N SER A 123 -11.00 25.78 -11.24
CA SER A 123 -11.71 25.42 -12.48
C SER A 123 -11.47 23.96 -12.89
N PHE A 124 -10.87 23.15 -12.03
CA PHE A 124 -10.60 21.73 -12.22
C PHE A 124 -11.39 20.85 -11.25
N LEU A 125 -11.62 19.61 -11.66
CA LEU A 125 -12.23 18.59 -10.82
C LEU A 125 -11.23 18.14 -9.75
N ARG A 126 -11.73 17.85 -8.53
CA ARG A 126 -10.90 17.49 -7.37
C ARG A 126 -11.52 16.31 -6.65
N PHE A 127 -10.66 15.38 -6.27
CA PHE A 127 -11.03 14.13 -5.64
C PHE A 127 -10.23 14.03 -4.34
N ALA A 128 -10.93 13.92 -3.22
CA ALA A 128 -10.28 13.74 -1.92
C ALA A 128 -9.94 12.27 -1.72
N LEU A 129 -8.75 11.99 -1.18
CA LEU A 129 -8.36 10.66 -0.73
C LEU A 129 -8.32 10.62 0.80
N PRO A 130 -8.36 9.41 1.40
CA PRO A 130 -8.08 9.22 2.82
C PRO A 130 -6.67 9.70 3.19
N PRO A 131 -6.37 9.87 4.49
CA PRO A 131 -5.04 10.23 4.95
C PRO A 131 -3.96 9.26 4.49
N ASP A 132 -2.78 9.80 4.16
CA ASP A 132 -1.57 9.06 3.74
C ASP A 132 -1.80 8.05 2.58
N PRO A 133 -2.41 8.48 1.46
CA PRO A 133 -2.67 7.59 0.34
C PRO A 133 -1.35 7.21 -0.36
N ALA A 134 -1.30 6.00 -0.91
CA ALA A 134 -0.23 5.54 -1.77
C ALA A 134 -0.76 4.77 -2.98
N GLU A 135 0.12 4.52 -3.95
CA GLU A 135 -0.18 3.70 -5.14
C GLU A 135 -1.38 4.20 -5.95
N LEU A 136 -1.58 5.52 -5.98
CA LEU A 136 -2.66 6.14 -6.75
C LEU A 136 -2.49 5.83 -8.24
N THR A 137 -3.49 5.16 -8.80
CA THR A 137 -3.65 4.93 -10.24
C THR A 137 -4.99 5.50 -10.65
N VAL A 138 -5.01 6.32 -11.70
CA VAL A 138 -6.23 6.98 -12.20
C VAL A 138 -6.44 6.59 -13.65
N GLN A 139 -7.68 6.26 -13.98
CA GLN A 139 -8.17 5.99 -15.33
C GLN A 139 -9.41 6.84 -15.57
N SER A 140 -9.57 7.33 -16.78
CA SER A 140 -10.67 8.23 -17.15
C SER A 140 -10.95 8.12 -18.64
N ASP A 141 -12.22 8.28 -19.03
CA ASP A 141 -12.63 8.46 -20.43
C ASP A 141 -12.48 9.92 -20.90
N LEU A 142 -12.14 10.85 -20.00
CA LEU A 142 -11.87 12.24 -20.35
C LEU A 142 -10.63 12.37 -21.25
N PRO A 143 -10.66 13.25 -22.25
CA PRO A 143 -9.57 13.40 -23.20
C PRO A 143 -8.35 14.10 -22.57
N GLY A 144 -7.18 13.46 -22.65
CA GLY A 144 -5.91 14.06 -22.25
C GLY A 144 -5.87 14.57 -20.80
N GLY A 145 -5.00 15.54 -20.54
CA GLY A 145 -4.83 16.15 -19.21
C GLY A 145 -3.88 15.38 -18.28
N ASP A 146 -3.60 16.00 -17.14
CA ASP A 146 -2.69 15.50 -16.12
C ASP A 146 -3.45 15.21 -14.82
N VAL A 147 -2.93 14.23 -14.08
CA VAL A 147 -3.32 13.96 -12.70
C VAL A 147 -2.35 14.71 -11.79
N VAL A 148 -2.86 15.70 -11.05
CA VAL A 148 -2.04 16.56 -10.19
C VAL A 148 -2.40 16.31 -8.74
N SER A 149 -1.42 15.90 -7.93
CA SER A 149 -1.62 15.77 -6.48
C SER A 149 -1.85 17.13 -5.82
N ILE A 150 -2.90 17.26 -5.03
CA ILE A 150 -3.25 18.50 -4.33
C ILE A 150 -3.83 18.21 -2.94
N GLY A 151 -3.21 18.78 -1.90
CA GLY A 151 -3.61 18.51 -0.51
C GLY A 151 -3.52 17.02 -0.19
N THR A 152 -4.62 16.43 0.30
CA THR A 152 -4.75 14.99 0.56
C THR A 152 -5.41 14.23 -0.59
N GLY A 153 -5.47 14.80 -1.79
CA GLY A 153 -6.17 14.21 -2.93
C GLY A 153 -5.48 14.51 -4.25
N PHE A 154 -6.25 14.51 -5.32
CA PHE A 154 -5.76 14.85 -6.65
C PHE A 154 -6.77 15.70 -7.43
N ALA A 155 -6.29 16.33 -8.49
CA ALA A 155 -7.07 17.09 -9.45
C ALA A 155 -6.88 16.52 -10.85
N LEU A 156 -7.94 16.62 -11.66
CA LEU A 156 -7.88 16.34 -13.09
C LEU A 156 -7.89 17.65 -13.87
N THR A 157 -6.91 17.81 -14.77
CA THR A 157 -6.79 18.98 -15.64
C THR A 157 -7.38 18.75 -17.03
N SER A 158 -7.94 17.55 -17.25
CA SER A 158 -8.61 17.16 -18.48
C SER A 158 -9.84 18.04 -18.74
N PRO A 159 -10.10 18.43 -20.00
CA PRO A 159 -11.37 19.04 -20.38
C PRO A 159 -12.53 18.07 -20.15
N VAL A 160 -13.69 18.60 -19.78
CA VAL A 160 -14.94 17.81 -19.62
C VAL A 160 -15.94 18.26 -20.66
N VAL A 161 -16.06 17.49 -21.74
CA VAL A 161 -17.01 17.79 -22.82
C VAL A 161 -18.46 17.54 -22.35
N PRO A 162 -19.48 18.12 -23.01
CA PRO A 162 -20.88 17.80 -22.71
C PRO A 162 -21.19 16.30 -22.70
N GLY A 163 -22.04 15.87 -21.75
CA GLY A 163 -22.43 14.48 -21.55
C GLY A 163 -21.80 13.81 -20.32
N GLY A 164 -22.05 12.50 -20.20
CA GLY A 164 -21.62 11.70 -19.05
C GLY A 164 -20.24 11.07 -19.24
N HIS A 165 -19.43 11.12 -18.19
CA HIS A 165 -18.04 10.64 -18.16
C HIS A 165 -17.77 9.80 -16.92
N SER A 166 -16.77 8.95 -17.00
CA SER A 166 -16.41 8.01 -15.93
C SER A 166 -14.94 8.16 -15.56
N ILE A 167 -14.69 8.29 -14.26
CA ILE A 167 -13.34 8.35 -13.69
C ILE A 167 -13.23 7.25 -12.65
N ASP A 168 -12.23 6.40 -12.82
CA ASP A 168 -11.94 5.31 -11.90
C ASP A 168 -10.55 5.51 -11.31
N PHE A 169 -10.39 5.31 -10.02
CA PHE A 169 -9.08 5.39 -9.40
C PHE A 169 -8.91 4.38 -8.28
N SER A 170 -7.70 3.84 -8.15
CA SER A 170 -7.33 2.91 -7.09
C SER A 170 -6.19 3.47 -6.27
N TYR A 171 -6.19 3.16 -4.98
CA TYR A 171 -5.14 3.57 -4.06
C TYR A 171 -5.15 2.67 -2.83
N THR A 172 -4.11 2.80 -2.01
CA THR A 172 -4.07 2.19 -0.69
C THR A 172 -3.89 3.25 0.40
N PHE A 173 -4.44 3.02 1.58
CA PHE A 173 -4.20 3.89 2.73
C PHE A 173 -3.96 3.08 4.01
N PRO A 174 -3.13 3.58 4.94
CA PRO A 174 -2.81 2.88 6.17
C PRO A 174 -3.91 3.01 7.23
N PHE A 175 -3.95 2.07 8.17
CA PHE A 175 -4.75 2.18 9.39
C PHE A 175 -3.96 1.75 10.63
N ASN A 176 -4.09 2.49 11.73
CA ASN A 176 -3.34 2.22 12.97
C ASN A 176 -4.22 1.70 14.11
N GLU A 177 -5.54 1.87 13.96
CA GLU A 177 -6.57 1.52 14.94
C GLU A 177 -7.65 0.66 14.27
N GLU A 178 -8.53 0.06 15.06
CA GLU A 178 -9.68 -0.70 14.53
C GLU A 178 -10.73 0.21 13.87
N THR A 179 -10.64 1.52 14.14
CA THR A 179 -11.50 2.55 13.56
C THR A 179 -10.65 3.61 12.89
N LEU A 180 -10.98 3.92 11.63
CA LEU A 180 -10.45 5.08 10.92
C LEU A 180 -11.58 6.10 10.74
N SER A 181 -11.37 7.32 11.23
CA SER A 181 -12.30 8.44 11.02
C SER A 181 -11.59 9.58 10.32
N TYR A 182 -12.19 10.08 9.24
CA TYR A 182 -11.66 11.21 8.50
C TYR A 182 -12.77 11.94 7.75
N ARG A 183 -12.48 13.17 7.31
CA ARG A 183 -13.42 13.95 6.51
C ARG A 183 -13.18 13.65 5.03
N GLN A 184 -14.14 12.99 4.39
CA GLN A 184 -14.17 12.82 2.94
C GLN A 184 -14.74 14.10 2.32
N SER A 185 -13.86 14.99 1.87
CA SER A 185 -14.23 16.25 1.22
C SER A 185 -14.82 15.98 -0.17
N LEU A 186 -15.91 16.66 -0.52
CA LEU A 186 -16.58 16.56 -1.83
C LEU A 186 -16.74 17.97 -2.39
N PRO A 187 -15.69 18.56 -2.99
CA PRO A 187 -15.71 19.96 -3.40
C PRO A 187 -16.80 20.29 -4.43
N GLN A 188 -17.20 19.30 -5.23
CA GLN A 188 -18.27 19.38 -6.23
C GLN A 188 -19.60 18.79 -5.74
N GLY A 189 -19.64 18.25 -4.52
CA GLY A 189 -20.79 17.49 -4.01
C GLY A 189 -20.91 16.12 -4.68
N ALA A 190 -22.00 15.43 -4.39
CA ALA A 190 -22.39 14.19 -5.08
C ALA A 190 -23.88 13.91 -4.85
N GLU A 191 -24.61 13.51 -5.89
CA GLU A 191 -25.99 13.04 -5.73
C GLU A 191 -26.01 11.74 -4.91
N ILE A 192 -25.06 10.83 -5.15
CA ILE A 192 -24.92 9.58 -4.40
C ILE A 192 -23.45 9.35 -4.06
N TYR A 193 -23.14 9.18 -2.77
CA TYR A 193 -21.86 8.64 -2.30
C TYR A 193 -22.11 7.29 -1.64
N GLN A 194 -21.39 6.26 -2.07
CA GLN A 194 -21.61 4.89 -1.62
C GLN A 194 -20.29 4.22 -1.24
N VAL A 195 -20.27 3.49 -0.14
CA VAL A 195 -19.18 2.59 0.24
C VAL A 195 -19.65 1.14 0.13
N LEU A 196 -18.93 0.35 -0.65
CA LEU A 196 -19.17 -1.07 -0.85
C LEU A 196 -18.11 -1.89 -0.10
N VAL A 197 -18.59 -2.78 0.77
CA VAL A 197 -17.75 -3.68 1.55
C VAL A 197 -18.09 -5.12 1.17
N PRO A 198 -17.14 -5.93 0.67
CA PRO A 198 -17.34 -7.35 0.41
C PRO A 198 -17.95 -8.06 1.63
N ASP A 199 -18.90 -8.97 1.40
CA ASP A 199 -19.54 -9.71 2.49
C ASP A 199 -18.56 -10.65 3.24
N THR A 200 -17.40 -10.94 2.63
CA THR A 200 -16.29 -11.66 3.27
C THR A 200 -15.63 -10.87 4.41
N LEU A 201 -15.72 -9.54 4.39
CA LEU A 201 -15.15 -8.63 5.39
C LEU A 201 -16.20 -8.26 6.44
N VAL A 202 -16.77 -9.26 7.14
CA VAL A 202 -17.98 -9.13 7.98
C VAL A 202 -17.85 -8.06 9.08
N ASP A 203 -16.67 -7.93 9.69
CA ASP A 203 -16.45 -7.02 10.82
C ASP A 203 -16.42 -5.55 10.40
N ILE A 204 -16.12 -5.26 9.12
CA ILE A 204 -16.00 -3.88 8.65
C ILE A 204 -17.37 -3.24 8.53
N ASN A 205 -17.51 -2.00 9.02
CA ASN A 205 -18.77 -1.27 8.98
C ASN A 205 -18.52 0.22 8.76
N VAL A 206 -19.54 0.92 8.24
CA VAL A 206 -19.48 2.35 7.94
C VAL A 206 -20.67 3.06 8.61
N PRO A 207 -20.66 3.21 9.95
CA PRO A 207 -21.81 3.71 10.71
C PRO A 207 -22.20 5.16 10.39
N SER A 208 -21.31 5.89 9.71
CA SER A 208 -21.53 7.26 9.24
C SER A 208 -22.51 7.36 8.07
N LEU A 209 -22.86 6.23 7.45
CA LEU A 209 -23.71 6.15 6.26
C LEU A 209 -24.92 5.23 6.49
N GLU A 210 -25.99 5.42 5.72
CA GLU A 210 -27.17 4.56 5.79
C GLU A 210 -26.88 3.22 5.12
N ARG A 211 -27.13 2.10 5.82
CA ARG A 211 -27.00 0.78 5.21
C ARG A 211 -28.15 0.53 4.26
N VAL A 212 -27.85 0.24 3.01
CA VAL A 212 -28.82 -0.11 1.97
C VAL A 212 -28.75 -1.60 1.61
N ASP A 213 -29.65 -2.04 0.74
CA ASP A 213 -29.73 -3.43 0.31
C ASP A 213 -28.43 -3.94 -0.31
N LEU A 214 -28.21 -5.24 -0.15
CA LEU A 214 -27.00 -5.91 -0.62
C LEU A 214 -26.93 -5.85 -2.16
N VAL A 215 -25.79 -5.42 -2.67
CA VAL A 215 -25.55 -5.27 -4.11
C VAL A 215 -24.74 -6.45 -4.61
N ASN A 216 -25.21 -7.09 -5.69
CA ASN A 216 -24.46 -8.15 -6.36
C ASN A 216 -23.79 -7.59 -7.62
N ILE A 217 -22.46 -7.64 -7.66
CA ILE A 217 -21.64 -7.17 -8.79
C ILE A 217 -20.82 -8.36 -9.28
N GLN A 218 -21.05 -8.78 -10.53
CA GLN A 218 -20.33 -9.89 -11.17
C GLN A 218 -20.28 -11.19 -10.34
N GLY A 219 -21.34 -11.48 -9.58
CA GLY A 219 -21.43 -12.67 -8.72
C GLY A 219 -20.79 -12.54 -7.33
N ALA A 220 -20.17 -11.39 -7.01
CA ALA A 220 -19.73 -11.05 -5.68
C ALA A 220 -20.77 -10.18 -4.96
N SER A 221 -21.00 -10.48 -3.68
CA SER A 221 -21.98 -9.82 -2.83
C SER A 221 -21.31 -8.75 -1.97
N TYR A 222 -21.88 -7.54 -1.98
CA TYR A 222 -21.38 -6.38 -1.25
C TYR A 222 -22.45 -5.83 -0.32
N ARG A 223 -22.05 -5.55 0.92
CA ARG A 223 -22.81 -4.68 1.82
C ARG A 223 -22.58 -3.24 1.39
N ALA A 224 -23.66 -2.52 1.18
CA ALA A 224 -23.63 -1.15 0.68
C ALA A 224 -24.05 -0.16 1.77
N PHE A 225 -23.33 0.94 1.85
CA PHE A 225 -23.60 2.06 2.75
C PHE A 225 -23.65 3.34 1.92
N GLU A 226 -24.67 4.16 2.08
CA GLU A 226 -24.98 5.24 1.15
C GLU A 226 -25.33 6.56 1.87
N ALA A 227 -24.96 7.67 1.25
CA ALA A 227 -25.51 9.00 1.51
C ALA A 227 -25.92 9.64 0.18
N ARG A 228 -26.95 10.49 0.24
CA ARG A 228 -27.55 11.14 -0.93
C ARG A 228 -27.53 12.65 -0.79
N ASP A 229 -27.64 13.34 -1.94
CA ASP A 229 -27.81 14.78 -2.05
C ASP A 229 -26.76 15.58 -1.26
N ILE A 230 -25.49 15.19 -1.40
CA ILE A 230 -24.40 15.78 -0.65
C ILE A 230 -24.00 17.10 -1.31
N PRO A 231 -24.12 18.24 -0.61
CA PRO A 231 -23.82 19.53 -1.21
C PRO A 231 -22.31 19.71 -1.43
N PRO A 232 -21.92 20.58 -2.38
CA PRO A 232 -20.53 20.97 -2.58
C PRO A 232 -19.87 21.52 -1.31
N GLY A 233 -18.62 21.11 -1.06
CA GLY A 233 -17.76 21.68 -0.03
C GLY A 233 -17.14 20.64 0.88
N PRO A 234 -17.37 20.70 2.21
CA PRO A 234 -16.62 19.90 3.19
C PRO A 234 -16.97 18.41 3.19
N GLY A 235 -17.95 17.98 2.41
CA GLY A 235 -18.40 16.58 2.28
C GLY A 235 -18.87 15.96 3.60
N LEU A 236 -18.55 14.68 3.79
CA LEU A 236 -19.04 13.86 4.91
C LEU A 236 -17.91 13.45 5.88
N GLN A 237 -18.28 13.23 7.14
CA GLN A 237 -17.39 12.57 8.09
C GLN A 237 -17.52 11.06 7.89
N LEU A 238 -16.51 10.43 7.31
CA LEU A 238 -16.48 8.98 7.12
C LEU A 238 -15.85 8.32 8.34
N GLU A 239 -16.47 7.23 8.78
CA GLU A 239 -15.97 6.37 9.85
C GLU A 239 -16.01 4.93 9.36
N ILE A 240 -14.86 4.27 9.30
CA ILE A 240 -14.69 2.87 8.92
C ILE A 240 -14.26 2.13 10.18
N THR A 241 -15.10 1.24 10.70
CA THR A 241 -14.85 0.46 11.91
C THR A 241 -14.55 -1.01 11.57
N GLY A 242 -13.96 -1.75 12.50
CA GLY A 242 -13.71 -3.20 12.34
C GLY A 242 -12.49 -3.52 11.49
N LEU A 243 -11.54 -2.59 11.39
CA LEU A 243 -10.28 -2.80 10.70
C LEU A 243 -9.41 -3.80 11.50
N PRO A 244 -8.88 -4.86 10.86
CA PRO A 244 -8.20 -5.94 11.56
C PRO A 244 -6.79 -5.51 11.99
N LEU A 245 -6.59 -5.30 13.29
CA LEU A 245 -5.26 -5.00 13.82
C LEU A 245 -4.37 -6.25 13.91
N PRO A 246 -3.08 -6.17 13.56
CA PRO A 246 -2.13 -7.24 13.82
C PRO A 246 -2.07 -7.54 15.32
N GLY A 247 -1.95 -8.83 15.65
CA GLY A 247 -1.88 -9.27 17.05
C GLY A 247 -0.75 -8.56 17.79
N VAL A 248 -0.94 -8.32 19.09
CA VAL A 248 0.04 -7.64 19.97
C VAL A 248 1.46 -8.21 19.85
N TRP A 249 1.60 -9.52 19.63
CA TRP A 249 2.88 -10.18 19.43
C TRP A 249 3.56 -9.83 18.10
N THR A 250 2.80 -9.64 17.02
CA THR A 250 3.30 -9.24 15.70
C THR A 250 3.71 -7.75 15.67
N ARG A 251 2.99 -6.89 16.40
CA ARG A 251 3.40 -5.48 16.59
C ARG A 251 4.71 -5.37 17.36
N PHE A 252 4.94 -6.23 18.35
CA PHE A 252 6.19 -6.28 19.11
C PHE A 252 7.35 -6.83 18.26
N SER A 253 7.15 -7.91 17.49
CA SER A 253 8.21 -8.45 16.61
C SER A 253 8.63 -7.46 15.52
N ASN A 254 7.69 -6.75 14.89
CA ASN A 254 8.00 -5.74 13.88
C ASN A 254 8.69 -4.50 14.49
N SER A 255 8.34 -4.12 15.72
CA SER A 255 9.04 -3.06 16.47
C SER A 255 10.46 -3.47 16.90
N VAL A 256 10.69 -4.77 17.16
CA VAL A 256 12.02 -5.32 17.49
C VAL A 256 12.89 -5.47 16.24
N ALA A 257 12.29 -5.80 15.08
CA ALA A 257 12.97 -5.88 13.79
C ALA A 257 13.32 -4.49 13.21
N GLY A 258 12.51 -3.47 13.51
CA GLY A 258 12.71 -2.09 13.09
C GLY A 258 13.78 -1.33 13.86
N GLY A 259 14.98 -1.90 14.06
CA GLY A 259 16.30 -1.27 14.36
C GLY A 259 16.48 -0.27 15.52
N LYS A 260 15.44 0.44 15.96
CA LYS A 260 15.47 1.58 16.89
C LYS A 260 15.35 1.12 18.35
N PHE A 261 14.78 -0.05 18.59
CA PHE A 261 14.64 -0.61 19.96
C PHE A 261 15.99 -1.08 20.53
N TRP A 262 16.87 -1.67 19.70
CA TRP A 262 18.21 -2.12 20.13
C TRP A 262 19.15 -0.97 20.52
N GLN A 263 18.91 0.27 20.07
CA GLN A 263 19.76 1.42 20.43
C GLN A 263 19.53 1.94 21.86
N VAL A 264 18.36 1.68 22.46
CA VAL A 264 18.02 2.14 23.83
C VAL A 264 17.91 0.97 24.81
N ALA A 265 17.39 -0.18 24.38
CA ALA A 265 17.17 -1.31 25.27
C ALA A 265 18.47 -1.92 25.83
N ILE A 266 19.55 -1.99 25.04
CA ILE A 266 20.84 -2.52 25.51
C ILE A 266 21.47 -1.62 26.59
N PRO A 267 21.67 -0.30 26.37
CA PRO A 267 22.30 0.53 27.41
C PRO A 267 21.44 0.67 28.67
N SER A 268 20.10 0.66 28.57
CA SER A 268 19.22 0.69 29.74
C SER A 268 19.22 -0.62 30.52
N ALA A 269 19.18 -1.77 29.85
CA ALA A 269 19.27 -3.07 30.52
C ALA A 269 20.62 -3.25 31.21
N LEU A 270 21.73 -2.87 30.55
CA LEU A 270 23.08 -2.92 31.12
C LEU A 270 23.26 -1.95 32.29
N GLY A 271 22.68 -0.75 32.19
CA GLY A 271 22.66 0.22 33.29
C GLY A 271 21.90 -0.31 34.51
N ALA A 272 20.77 -0.97 34.31
CA ALA A 272 19.99 -1.57 35.39
C ALA A 272 20.71 -2.75 36.06
N THR A 273 21.39 -3.62 35.30
CA THR A 273 22.20 -4.70 35.88
C THR A 273 23.41 -4.18 36.65
N LEU A 274 24.12 -3.17 36.14
CA LEU A 274 25.25 -2.55 36.84
C LEU A 274 24.80 -1.85 38.13
N ALA A 275 23.68 -1.14 38.09
CA ALA A 275 23.09 -0.51 39.28
C ALA A 275 22.67 -1.56 40.32
N ALA A 276 22.05 -2.66 39.89
CA ALA A 276 21.69 -3.77 40.78
C ALA A 276 22.92 -4.45 41.39
N MET A 277 24.00 -4.65 40.61
CA MET A 277 25.27 -5.19 41.11
C MET A 277 25.95 -4.24 42.12
N LEU A 278 25.94 -2.93 41.87
CA LEU A 278 26.48 -1.93 42.80
C LEU A 278 25.69 -1.87 44.11
N LEU A 279 24.35 -1.88 44.03
CA LEU A 279 23.47 -1.97 45.20
C LEU A 279 23.70 -3.28 45.96
N TRP A 280 23.85 -4.39 45.27
CA TRP A 280 24.15 -5.69 45.88
C TRP A 280 25.51 -5.67 46.60
N GLY A 281 26.53 -5.04 46.00
CA GLY A 281 27.85 -4.85 46.59
C GLY A 281 27.86 -3.90 47.80
N MET A 282 26.97 -2.90 47.83
CA MET A 282 26.80 -2.02 49.00
C MET A 282 26.03 -2.69 50.14
N ILE A 283 25.02 -3.52 49.83
CA ILE A 283 24.19 -4.21 50.82
C ILE A 283 24.95 -5.40 51.44
N ARG A 284 25.77 -6.11 50.66
CA ARG A 284 26.76 -7.08 51.19
C ARG A 284 28.06 -6.35 51.54
N GLY A 285 28.04 -5.63 52.65
CA GLY A 285 29.20 -4.90 53.16
C GLY A 285 30.51 -5.70 53.04
N TYR A 286 31.47 -5.14 52.29
CA TYR A 286 32.86 -5.54 52.32
C TYR A 286 33.38 -5.37 53.75
N SER A 287 33.47 -6.47 54.47
CA SER A 287 34.16 -6.53 55.75
C SER A 287 35.64 -6.75 55.47
N PRO A 288 36.55 -5.80 55.76
CA PRO A 288 37.97 -6.06 55.66
C PRO A 288 38.37 -6.84 56.92
N ALA A 289 38.64 -8.14 56.76
CA ALA A 289 39.26 -8.93 57.82
C ALA A 289 40.74 -9.13 57.47
N SER A 290 41.61 -8.44 58.20
CA SER A 290 43.05 -8.68 58.21
C SER A 290 43.39 -9.85 59.14
N ALA A 291 44.15 -10.83 58.62
CA ALA A 291 45.38 -11.42 59.21
C ALA A 291 45.51 -12.95 58.99
N LEU A 292 46.45 -13.29 58.09
CA LEU A 292 47.55 -14.25 58.25
C LEU A 292 47.29 -15.65 58.86
N ALA A 293 47.30 -16.67 58.00
CA ALA A 293 48.08 -17.90 58.19
C ALA A 293 48.19 -18.67 56.85
N THR A 294 49.43 -18.86 56.41
CA THR A 294 49.98 -19.96 55.58
C THR A 294 49.04 -20.85 54.77
N GLY A 295 49.28 -20.86 53.46
CA GLY A 295 48.93 -21.95 52.55
C GLY A 295 48.39 -21.43 51.24
N SER A 296 49.21 -21.38 50.19
CA SER A 296 48.69 -21.34 48.82
C SER A 296 47.80 -22.57 48.60
N PRO A 297 46.53 -22.43 48.18
CA PRO A 297 45.94 -23.39 47.29
C PRO A 297 46.38 -23.00 45.88
N ALA A 298 47.07 -23.92 45.22
CA ALA A 298 47.46 -23.81 43.83
C ALA A 298 46.29 -23.35 42.93
N PRO A 299 46.53 -22.62 41.84
CA PRO A 299 45.54 -22.51 40.79
C PRO A 299 45.15 -23.92 40.37
N ILE A 300 43.85 -24.18 40.22
CA ILE A 300 43.37 -25.39 39.55
C ILE A 300 43.84 -25.27 38.10
N THR A 301 45.05 -25.75 37.83
CA THR A 301 45.57 -25.94 36.49
C THR A 301 44.89 -27.18 35.95
N VAL A 302 43.75 -26.97 35.29
CA VAL A 302 43.18 -28.01 34.45
C VAL A 302 44.19 -28.29 33.35
N ASP A 303 44.57 -29.55 33.20
CA ASP A 303 45.57 -29.96 32.22
C ASP A 303 45.17 -29.48 30.81
N PRO A 304 46.01 -28.68 30.11
CA PRO A 304 45.68 -28.15 28.79
C PRO A 304 45.37 -29.24 27.77
N THR A 305 45.97 -30.42 27.94
CA THR A 305 45.78 -31.59 27.09
C THR A 305 44.39 -32.22 27.26
N GLU A 306 43.86 -32.29 28.48
CA GLU A 306 42.49 -32.76 28.74
C GLU A 306 41.44 -31.79 28.20
N ARG A 307 41.65 -30.48 28.35
CA ARG A 307 40.75 -29.47 27.75
C ARG A 307 40.73 -29.56 26.22
N ALA A 308 41.88 -29.75 25.59
CA ALA A 308 41.96 -29.92 24.15
C ALA A 308 41.25 -31.19 23.66
N ALA A 309 41.38 -32.30 24.41
CA ALA A 309 40.71 -33.56 24.09
C ALA A 309 39.18 -33.44 24.17
N VAL A 310 38.65 -32.76 25.20
CA VAL A 310 37.20 -32.58 25.33
C VAL A 310 36.65 -31.59 24.29
N VAL A 311 37.38 -30.53 23.95
CA VAL A 311 36.98 -29.61 22.88
C VAL A 311 36.89 -30.34 21.52
N LEU A 312 37.84 -31.23 21.23
CA LEU A 312 37.80 -32.06 20.02
C LEU A 312 36.64 -33.06 20.04
N ALA A 313 36.34 -33.67 21.20
CA ALA A 313 35.22 -34.59 21.35
C ALA A 313 33.86 -33.90 21.14
N VAL A 314 33.68 -32.68 21.66
CA VAL A 314 32.46 -31.88 21.42
C VAL A 314 32.35 -31.47 19.95
N ALA A 315 33.45 -31.11 19.30
CA ALA A 315 33.45 -30.76 17.87
C ALA A 315 33.10 -31.97 16.97
N ASP A 316 33.54 -33.18 17.31
CA ASP A 316 33.16 -34.40 16.59
C ASP A 316 31.68 -34.77 16.81
N LEU A 317 31.19 -34.62 18.04
CA LEU A 317 29.78 -34.85 18.37
C LEU A 317 28.84 -33.86 17.66
N ASP A 318 29.20 -32.56 17.63
CA ASP A 318 28.45 -31.52 16.92
C ASP A 318 28.38 -31.81 15.42
N ARG A 319 29.47 -32.28 14.81
CA ARG A 319 29.49 -32.69 13.39
C ARG A 319 28.56 -33.87 13.12
N ARG A 320 28.61 -34.94 13.93
CA ARG A 320 27.75 -36.12 13.74
C ARG A 320 26.26 -35.81 13.92
N TYR A 321 25.92 -34.87 14.79
CA TYR A 321 24.55 -34.38 14.93
C TYR A 321 24.10 -33.58 13.69
N GLN A 322 24.95 -32.70 13.16
CA GLN A 322 24.65 -31.96 11.93
C GLN A 322 24.51 -32.87 10.70
N GLU A 323 25.26 -33.96 10.67
CA GLU A 323 25.16 -35.02 9.65
C GLU A 323 23.94 -35.95 9.88
N GLY A 324 23.11 -35.69 10.90
CA GLY A 324 21.88 -36.43 11.20
C GLY A 324 22.12 -37.84 11.75
N SER A 325 23.35 -38.15 12.14
CA SER A 325 23.77 -39.50 12.57
C SER A 325 23.54 -39.75 14.07
N VAL A 326 23.09 -38.73 14.82
CA VAL A 326 22.77 -38.83 16.26
C VAL A 326 21.42 -38.17 16.55
N PRO A 327 20.48 -38.85 17.24
CA PRO A 327 19.21 -38.26 17.67
C PRO A 327 19.39 -37.11 18.67
N GLU A 328 18.51 -36.09 18.63
CA GLU A 328 18.63 -34.85 19.43
C GLU A 328 18.72 -35.11 20.95
N ILE A 329 17.97 -36.07 21.47
CA ILE A 329 17.97 -36.41 22.90
C ILE A 329 19.34 -36.98 23.30
N GLU A 330 19.92 -37.85 22.48
CA GLU A 330 21.22 -38.47 22.74
C GLU A 330 22.36 -37.46 22.61
N TYR A 331 22.29 -36.56 21.63
CA TYR A 331 23.21 -35.45 21.47
C TYR A 331 23.24 -34.54 22.71
N ARG A 332 22.06 -34.17 23.25
CA ARG A 332 21.96 -33.27 24.41
C ARG A 332 22.59 -33.88 25.67
N VAL A 333 22.37 -35.16 25.91
CA VAL A 333 22.93 -35.88 27.08
C VAL A 333 24.45 -35.97 26.97
N GLN A 334 24.98 -36.45 25.84
CA GLN A 334 26.43 -36.62 25.66
C GLN A 334 27.18 -35.29 25.71
N ARG A 335 26.59 -34.21 25.16
CA ARG A 335 27.19 -32.88 25.21
C ARG A 335 27.23 -32.31 26.63
N GLN A 336 26.21 -32.57 27.44
CA GLN A 336 26.20 -32.16 28.85
C GLN A 336 27.26 -32.89 29.67
N GLU A 337 27.44 -34.20 29.45
CA GLU A 337 28.48 -34.98 30.14
C GLU A 337 29.89 -34.51 29.79
N LEU A 338 30.16 -34.25 28.51
CA LEU A 338 31.44 -33.71 28.06
C LEU A 338 31.71 -32.31 28.64
N MET A 339 30.70 -31.45 28.68
CA MET A 339 30.82 -30.11 29.30
C MET A 339 31.03 -30.19 30.81
N ALA A 340 30.38 -31.12 31.50
CA ALA A 340 30.57 -31.35 32.93
C ALA A 340 32.01 -31.81 33.26
N ARG A 341 32.60 -32.64 32.39
CA ARG A 341 34.00 -33.11 32.53
C ARG A 341 35.04 -31.99 32.44
N VAL A 342 34.76 -30.91 31.69
CA VAL A 342 35.64 -29.72 31.63
C VAL A 342 35.51 -28.85 32.88
N LEU A 343 34.33 -28.83 33.50
CA LEU A 343 34.01 -27.97 34.63
C LEU A 343 34.46 -28.57 35.97
N ASN A 344 34.49 -29.90 36.11
CA ASN A 344 34.94 -30.62 37.30
C ASN A 344 35.97 -31.71 36.97
N PRO A 345 37.26 -31.38 36.81
CA PRO A 345 38.30 -32.38 36.53
C PRO A 345 38.74 -33.22 37.77
N ALA A 346 38.10 -33.03 38.93
CA ALA A 346 38.62 -33.54 40.21
C ALA A 346 38.02 -34.88 40.70
N GLU A 347 37.22 -35.59 39.90
CA GLU A 347 36.47 -36.76 40.40
C GLU A 347 36.85 -38.13 39.81
N GLU A 348 37.89 -38.25 38.96
CA GLU A 348 38.34 -39.56 38.44
C GLU A 348 39.76 -39.99 38.88
N ALA A 349 40.44 -39.23 39.74
CA ALA A 349 41.75 -39.64 40.30
C ALA A 349 41.65 -40.45 41.61
N HIS A 350 40.47 -40.95 41.99
CA HIS A 350 40.27 -41.69 43.25
C HIS A 350 39.51 -43.00 43.08
N LEU A 351 39.75 -43.74 41.99
CA LEU A 351 39.34 -45.16 41.89
C LEU A 351 40.35 -46.01 41.08
N VAL A 352 41.66 -45.87 41.34
CA VAL A 352 42.60 -46.98 41.12
C VAL A 352 43.70 -46.88 42.20
N GLY A 353 43.51 -47.60 43.29
CA GLY A 353 44.52 -47.69 44.34
C GLY A 353 43.98 -48.33 45.61
N GLU A 354 43.70 -49.65 45.56
CA GLU A 354 44.12 -50.65 46.55
C GLU A 354 43.37 -51.97 46.28
N ASP A 355 44.12 -52.98 45.84
CA ASP A 355 43.82 -54.40 46.10
C ASP A 355 45.00 -54.91 46.97
N PRO A 356 44.77 -55.76 47.99
CA PRO A 356 45.75 -56.08 49.01
C PRO A 356 46.59 -57.30 48.63
N GLU A 357 47.88 -57.26 49.02
CA GLU A 357 48.59 -58.41 49.63
C GLU A 357 49.60 -57.90 50.67
#